data_AF-A0A060WY22-F1
#
_entry.id   AF-A0A060WY22-F1
#
_cell.length_a   1.000
_cell.length_b   1.000
_cell.length_c   1.000
_cell.angle_alpha   90.00
_cell.angle_beta   90.00
_cell.angle_gamma   90.00
#
_symmetry.space_group_name_H-M   'P 1'
#
loop_
_entity.id
_entity.type
_entity.pdbx_description
1 polymer ?
#
loop_
_entity_poly.entity_id
_entity_poly.type
_entity_poly.pdbx_seq_one_letter_code
_entity_poly.pdbx_strand_id
1 'polypeptide(L)'
;MSLNGVVDLCGDFVVVVVFFLAVVNDVEESEGLPSLDKPGWYSQGNWPHLHQLLKTMTGNPEPKVVYFGDSMRSDMFPASMFGKWETVMIVEEMEGEGVPRSDAAETNEAQVEPQEKKGKFEDQGMKAPSAPSEQWGSYFVDTHKTTGGDEESQKLTWCCHSIHKYSTMAIPSVESIADLPLDYKFPRFSPNKPCTTGYYPRPPDSLLKKCQSQSS
;
A
#
# COMPACT_ATOMS: atom_id res chain seq x y z
N MET A 1 -18.68 28.39 -13.30
CA MET A 1 -17.52 28.50 -14.22
C MET A 1 -17.29 27.12 -14.80
N SER A 2 -17.22 27.01 -16.13
CA SER A 2 -17.32 25.75 -16.88
C SER A 2 -16.21 24.75 -16.58
N LEU A 3 -16.60 23.51 -16.26
CA LEU A 3 -15.81 22.32 -16.52
C LEU A 3 -15.85 22.03 -18.03
N ASN A 4 -14.77 22.34 -18.74
CA ASN A 4 -14.54 21.86 -20.10
C ASN A 4 -13.20 21.12 -20.11
N GLY A 5 -13.25 19.80 -19.93
CA GLY A 5 -12.12 18.90 -20.16
C GLY A 5 -12.46 17.98 -21.33
N VAL A 6 -11.95 18.31 -22.51
CA VAL A 6 -11.97 17.45 -23.69
C VAL A 6 -10.91 16.36 -23.50
N VAL A 7 -11.32 15.10 -23.69
CA VAL A 7 -10.40 13.97 -23.86
C VAL A 7 -9.89 14.00 -25.31
N ASP A 8 -8.60 14.24 -25.49
CA ASP A 8 -7.92 14.01 -26.77
C ASP A 8 -7.06 12.74 -26.67
N LEU A 9 -7.35 11.77 -27.53
CA LEU A 9 -6.72 10.45 -27.59
C LEU A 9 -5.50 10.49 -28.54
N CYS A 10 -4.59 11.43 -28.32
CA CYS A 10 -3.38 11.53 -29.12
C CYS A 10 -2.17 11.91 -28.24
N GLY A 11 -1.48 10.89 -27.73
CA GLY A 11 -0.02 10.87 -27.55
C GLY A 11 0.68 11.85 -26.59
N ASP A 12 0.03 12.89 -26.08
CA ASP A 12 0.64 13.87 -25.19
C ASP A 12 0.10 13.69 -23.77
N PHE A 13 0.97 13.31 -22.83
CA PHE A 13 0.63 13.29 -21.42
C PHE A 13 0.39 14.73 -20.95
N VAL A 14 -0.88 15.12 -20.85
CA VAL A 14 -1.28 16.32 -20.11
C VAL A 14 -1.04 16.03 -18.63
N VAL A 15 0.07 16.52 -18.09
CA VAL A 15 0.28 16.56 -16.64
C VAL A 15 -0.68 17.61 -16.10
N VAL A 16 -1.80 17.17 -15.54
CA VAL A 16 -2.69 18.05 -14.79
C VAL A 16 -1.94 18.47 -13.54
N VAL A 17 -1.45 19.73 -13.52
CA VAL A 17 -0.86 20.31 -12.32
C VAL A 17 -2.00 20.65 -11.38
N VAL A 18 -2.13 19.87 -10.32
CA VAL A 18 -3.11 20.11 -9.27
C VAL A 18 -2.43 20.91 -8.16
N PHE A 19 -2.98 22.07 -7.83
CA PHE A 19 -2.50 22.91 -6.74
C PHE A 19 -3.06 22.43 -5.40
N PHE A 20 -2.38 22.77 -4.32
CA PHE A 20 -2.92 22.51 -2.98
C PHE A 20 -4.02 23.52 -2.66
N LEU A 21 -5.08 23.09 -1.99
CA LEU A 21 -6.07 23.98 -1.38
C LEU A 21 -5.87 23.94 0.13
N ALA A 22 -5.88 25.11 0.78
CA ALA A 22 -5.90 25.16 2.23
C ALA A 22 -7.28 24.72 2.74
N VAL A 23 -7.28 23.95 3.81
CA VAL A 23 -8.51 23.58 4.52
C VAL A 23 -8.56 24.34 5.83
N VAL A 24 -9.60 25.16 6.01
CA VAL A 24 -9.81 25.98 7.21
C VAL A 24 -11.23 25.75 7.71
N ASN A 25 -11.36 25.28 8.95
CA ASN A 25 -12.66 24.94 9.56
C ASN A 25 -13.50 23.99 8.70
N ASP A 26 -12.88 22.91 8.21
CA ASP A 26 -13.52 21.88 7.35
C ASP A 26 -14.05 22.40 6.01
N VAL A 27 -13.62 23.59 5.58
CA VAL A 27 -13.96 24.18 4.28
C VAL A 27 -12.69 24.33 3.44
N GLU A 28 -12.73 23.82 2.22
CA GLU A 28 -11.67 24.04 1.23
C GLU A 28 -11.73 25.48 0.71
N GLU A 29 -10.60 26.17 0.72
CA GLU A 29 -10.49 27.44 0.01
C GLU A 29 -10.66 27.23 -1.50
N SER A 30 -11.22 28.23 -2.19
CA SER A 30 -11.50 28.13 -3.64
C SER A 30 -10.26 28.34 -4.52
N GLU A 31 -9.20 28.93 -3.97
CA GLU A 31 -7.99 29.29 -4.72
C GLU A 31 -6.83 28.33 -4.42
N GLY A 32 -6.23 27.82 -5.50
CA GLY A 32 -5.02 27.00 -5.44
C GLY A 32 -3.82 27.77 -4.91
N LEU A 33 -3.12 27.18 -3.94
CA LEU A 33 -1.87 27.69 -3.42
C LEU A 33 -0.73 27.45 -4.43
N PRO A 34 0.00 28.50 -4.83
CA PRO A 34 1.13 28.36 -5.75
C PRO A 34 2.32 27.63 -5.10
N SER A 35 2.46 27.68 -3.77
CA SER A 35 3.48 26.99 -2.98
C SER A 35 2.97 26.64 -1.57
N LEU A 36 3.65 25.69 -0.93
CA LEU A 36 3.42 25.33 0.47
C LEU A 36 4.58 25.85 1.33
N ASP A 37 4.31 26.87 2.15
CA ASP A 37 5.35 27.55 2.93
C ASP A 37 5.38 27.15 4.41
N LYS A 38 4.30 26.53 4.91
CA LYS A 38 4.15 26.14 6.31
C LYS A 38 3.36 24.83 6.44
N PRO A 39 3.48 24.12 7.58
CA PRO A 39 2.59 23.01 7.90
C PRO A 39 1.13 23.46 8.03
N GLY A 40 0.19 22.59 7.70
CA GLY A 40 -1.24 22.89 7.75
C GLY A 40 -2.09 21.76 7.21
N TRP A 41 -3.39 22.00 7.15
CA TRP A 41 -4.37 21.11 6.53
C TRP A 41 -4.54 21.51 5.08
N TYR A 42 -4.34 20.56 4.18
CA TYR A 42 -4.42 20.79 2.76
C TYR A 42 -5.18 19.67 2.07
N SER A 43 -5.83 19.98 0.96
CA SER A 43 -6.36 19.00 0.03
C SER A 43 -5.73 19.15 -1.35
N GLN A 44 -5.94 18.13 -2.18
CA GLN A 44 -5.38 18.05 -3.53
C GLN A 44 -3.83 18.15 -3.54
N GLY A 45 -3.27 18.90 -4.49
CA GLY A 45 -1.84 19.16 -4.56
C GLY A 45 -1.02 18.16 -5.36
N ASN A 46 0.30 18.29 -5.22
CA ASN A 46 1.28 17.52 -5.96
C ASN A 46 2.56 17.30 -5.13
N TRP A 47 3.30 16.23 -5.45
CA TRP A 47 4.49 15.87 -4.69
C TRP A 47 5.62 16.92 -4.75
N PRO A 48 5.89 17.64 -5.87
CA PRO A 48 6.95 18.64 -5.90
C PRO A 48 6.76 19.77 -4.88
N HIS A 49 5.53 20.30 -4.76
CA HIS A 49 5.22 21.35 -3.79
C HIS A 49 5.34 20.84 -2.35
N LEU A 50 4.88 19.61 -2.08
CA LEU A 50 5.08 18.97 -0.78
C LEU A 50 6.57 18.78 -0.47
N HIS A 51 7.36 18.35 -1.45
CA HIS A 51 8.79 18.14 -1.28
C HIS A 51 9.53 19.45 -0.97
N GLN A 52 9.13 20.57 -1.58
CA GLN A 52 9.65 21.89 -1.23
C GLN A 52 9.33 22.27 0.21
N LEU A 53 8.10 22.04 0.68
CA LEU A 53 7.74 22.25 2.08
C LEU A 53 8.63 21.40 3.01
N LEU A 54 8.81 20.11 2.69
CA LEU A 54 9.65 19.22 3.48
C LEU A 54 11.11 19.69 3.55
N LYS A 55 11.67 20.23 2.45
CA LYS A 55 13.02 20.83 2.46
C LYS A 55 13.11 21.99 3.45
N THR A 56 12.13 22.90 3.40
CA THR A 56 12.08 24.06 4.29
C THR A 56 11.93 23.63 5.75
N MET A 57 11.03 22.68 6.04
CA MET A 57 10.77 22.21 7.40
C MET A 57 11.95 21.46 8.02
N THR A 58 12.64 20.64 7.23
CA THR A 58 13.74 19.80 7.73
C THR A 58 15.10 20.48 7.65
N GLY A 59 15.23 21.57 6.90
CA GLY A 59 16.52 22.18 6.56
C GLY A 59 17.42 21.29 5.69
N ASN A 60 16.90 20.17 5.18
CA ASN A 60 17.62 19.22 4.36
C ASN A 60 17.26 19.43 2.88
N PRO A 61 18.23 19.66 1.97
CA PRO A 61 17.96 19.81 0.54
C PRO A 61 17.41 18.54 -0.13
N GLU A 62 17.62 17.37 0.48
CA GLU A 62 17.16 16.06 0.01
C GLU A 62 16.49 15.28 1.17
N PRO A 63 15.27 15.67 1.58
CA PRO A 63 14.55 14.97 2.63
C PRO A 63 14.18 13.57 2.16
N LYS A 64 14.48 12.56 2.99
CA LYS A 64 14.06 11.18 2.76
C LYS A 64 12.61 11.03 3.20
N VAL A 65 11.79 10.47 2.32
CA VAL A 65 10.36 10.28 2.55
C VAL A 65 10.06 8.78 2.52
N VAL A 66 9.26 8.34 3.49
CA VAL A 66 8.63 7.02 3.51
C VAL A 66 7.12 7.25 3.36
N TYR A 67 6.49 6.59 2.40
CA TYR A 67 5.06 6.71 2.13
C TYR A 67 4.36 5.37 2.32
N PHE A 68 3.31 5.38 3.13
CA PHE A 68 2.49 4.22 3.44
C PHE A 68 1.20 4.28 2.62
N GLY A 69 0.79 3.16 2.04
CA GLY A 69 -0.46 3.08 1.29
C GLY A 69 -0.86 1.64 1.01
N ASP A 70 -2.11 1.46 0.65
CA ASP A 70 -2.77 0.16 0.43
C ASP A 70 -3.12 -0.06 -1.05
N SER A 71 -2.90 0.94 -1.91
CA SER A 71 -3.18 0.82 -3.34
C SER A 71 -1.92 0.77 -4.18
N MET A 72 -1.74 -0.35 -4.89
CA MET A 72 -0.65 -0.51 -5.86
C MET A 72 -0.65 0.58 -6.93
N ARG A 73 -1.84 1.07 -7.33
CA ARG A 73 -2.01 2.02 -8.44
C ARG A 73 -1.86 3.47 -8.01
N SER A 74 -2.50 3.88 -6.92
CA SER A 74 -2.52 5.28 -6.50
C SER A 74 -1.39 5.62 -5.53
N ASP A 75 -0.92 4.65 -4.75
CA ASP A 75 0.09 4.89 -3.72
C ASP A 75 1.47 4.43 -4.17
N MET A 76 1.63 3.11 -4.38
CA MET A 76 2.96 2.52 -4.57
C MET A 76 3.61 3.01 -5.87
N PHE A 77 2.92 2.85 -7.00
CA PHE A 77 3.48 3.20 -8.30
C PHE A 77 3.87 4.70 -8.38
N PRO A 78 3.00 5.67 -8.03
CA PRO A 78 3.36 7.08 -8.15
C PRO A 78 4.45 7.52 -7.16
N ALA A 79 4.37 7.07 -5.90
CA ALA A 79 5.37 7.43 -4.88
C ALA A 79 6.75 6.87 -5.22
N SER A 80 6.82 5.63 -5.70
CA SER A 80 8.06 4.98 -6.13
C SER A 80 8.63 5.58 -7.43
N MET A 81 7.79 5.72 -8.46
CA MET A 81 8.26 6.13 -9.80
C MET A 81 8.52 7.62 -9.94
N PHE A 82 7.66 8.47 -9.38
CA PHE A 82 7.74 9.92 -9.54
C PHE A 82 8.37 10.60 -8.33
N GLY A 83 7.97 10.20 -7.12
CA GLY A 83 8.52 10.75 -5.88
C GLY A 83 9.91 10.21 -5.52
N LYS A 84 10.28 9.02 -6.02
CA LYS A 84 11.46 8.24 -5.59
C LYS A 84 11.49 8.05 -4.07
N TRP A 85 10.31 7.93 -3.47
CA TRP A 85 10.16 7.72 -2.04
C TRP A 85 10.37 6.24 -1.70
N GLU A 86 10.75 5.97 -0.45
CA GLU A 86 10.62 4.63 0.09
C GLU A 86 9.13 4.36 0.31
N THR A 87 8.65 3.19 -0.08
CA THR A 87 7.22 2.87 -0.06
C THR A 87 6.96 1.66 0.82
N VAL A 88 5.91 1.73 1.62
CA VAL A 88 5.45 0.64 2.48
C VAL A 88 4.03 0.30 2.08
N MET A 89 3.86 -0.89 1.51
CA MET A 89 2.56 -1.40 1.12
C MET A 89 1.87 -2.01 2.34
N ILE A 90 0.65 -1.57 2.61
CA ILE A 90 -0.25 -2.19 3.59
C ILE A 90 -1.08 -3.24 2.84
N VAL A 91 -0.99 -4.50 3.27
CA VAL A 91 -1.60 -5.66 2.59
C VAL A 91 -2.31 -6.52 3.63
N GLU A 92 -3.57 -6.21 3.90
CA GLU A 92 -4.37 -6.94 4.90
C GLU A 92 -4.53 -8.43 4.56
N GLU A 93 -4.47 -8.80 3.28
CA GLU A 93 -4.56 -10.19 2.81
C GLU A 93 -3.43 -11.08 3.34
N MET A 94 -2.35 -10.49 3.87
CA MET A 94 -1.29 -11.23 4.57
C MET A 94 -1.83 -11.99 5.78
N GLU A 95 -2.82 -11.44 6.48
CA GLU A 95 -3.39 -12.04 7.69
C GLU A 95 -4.10 -13.37 7.40
N GLY A 96 -4.82 -13.46 6.28
CA GLY A 96 -5.43 -14.71 5.81
C GLY A 96 -4.42 -15.76 5.33
N GLU A 97 -3.16 -15.37 5.19
CA GLU A 97 -2.05 -16.25 4.81
C GLU A 97 -1.09 -16.50 5.98
N GLY A 98 -1.62 -16.49 7.20
CA GLY A 98 -0.92 -16.93 8.40
C GLY A 98 0.10 -15.92 8.94
N VAL A 99 0.01 -14.66 8.52
CA VAL A 99 0.79 -13.57 9.11
C VAL A 99 0.04 -13.06 10.35
N PRO A 100 0.67 -13.03 11.54
CA PRO A 100 -0.01 -12.61 12.76
C PRO A 100 -0.56 -11.19 12.65
N ARG A 101 -1.77 -10.98 13.17
CA ARG A 101 -2.26 -9.66 13.57
C ARG A 101 -1.45 -9.19 14.77
N SER A 102 -1.33 -7.86 14.92
CA SER A 102 -0.79 -7.32 16.17
C SER A 102 -1.81 -7.48 17.29
N ASP A 103 -1.35 -7.82 18.51
CA ASP A 103 -2.23 -7.94 19.70
C ASP A 103 -2.97 -6.62 20.00
N ALA A 104 -2.39 -5.47 19.58
CA ALA A 104 -3.01 -4.16 19.68
C ALA A 104 -4.28 -4.02 18.83
N ALA A 105 -4.36 -4.68 17.67
CA ALA A 105 -5.55 -4.66 16.81
C ALA A 105 -6.72 -5.44 17.43
N GLU A 106 -6.45 -6.58 18.09
CA GLU A 106 -7.48 -7.37 18.78
C GLU A 106 -8.15 -6.60 19.93
N THR A 107 -7.40 -5.74 20.62
CA THR A 107 -7.95 -4.87 21.69
C THR A 107 -8.76 -3.69 21.16
N ASN A 108 -8.48 -3.19 19.95
CA ASN A 108 -9.17 -2.06 19.34
C ASN A 108 -10.49 -2.46 18.67
N GLU A 109 -10.56 -3.64 18.04
CA GLU A 109 -11.83 -4.21 17.55
C GLU A 109 -12.83 -4.44 18.71
N ALA A 110 -12.32 -4.71 19.91
CA ALA A 110 -13.15 -4.91 21.10
C ALA A 110 -13.66 -3.59 21.74
N GLN A 111 -13.13 -2.41 21.39
CA GLN A 111 -13.40 -1.18 22.16
C GLN A 111 -13.83 0.08 21.39
N VAL A 112 -13.76 0.16 20.04
CA VAL A 112 -13.87 1.48 19.36
C VAL A 112 -14.88 1.59 18.19
N GLU A 113 -15.68 0.58 17.86
CA GLU A 113 -16.79 0.78 16.91
C GLU A 113 -17.97 1.55 17.56
N PRO A 114 -18.37 2.75 17.09
CA PRO A 114 -19.57 3.41 17.55
C PRO A 114 -20.79 2.53 17.27
N GLN A 115 -21.56 2.18 18.32
CA GLN A 115 -22.68 1.23 18.25
C GLN A 115 -23.79 1.57 17.24
N GLU A 116 -23.76 2.76 16.63
CA GLU A 116 -24.79 3.25 15.71
C GLU A 116 -24.64 2.77 14.26
N LYS A 117 -23.51 2.13 13.90
CA LYS A 117 -23.27 1.57 12.56
C LYS A 117 -23.06 0.05 12.54
N LYS A 118 -23.50 -0.68 13.56
CA LYS A 118 -23.71 -2.12 13.43
C LYS A 118 -24.84 -2.39 12.46
N GLY A 119 -24.50 -2.44 11.17
CA GLY A 119 -25.33 -3.08 10.17
C GLY A 119 -25.68 -4.48 10.66
N LYS A 120 -26.93 -4.90 10.46
CA LYS A 120 -27.53 -6.19 10.85
C LYS A 120 -26.83 -7.45 10.29
N PHE A 121 -25.60 -7.34 9.79
CA PHE A 121 -24.94 -8.33 8.96
C PHE A 121 -23.85 -9.11 9.71
N GLU A 122 -23.38 -8.67 10.88
CA GLU A 122 -22.20 -9.28 11.52
C GLU A 122 -22.41 -10.66 12.16
N ASP A 123 -23.63 -11.16 12.30
CA ASP A 123 -23.91 -12.32 13.18
C ASP A 123 -24.19 -13.66 12.47
N GLN A 124 -23.78 -13.83 11.21
CA GLN A 124 -23.92 -15.12 10.52
C GLN A 124 -22.66 -15.50 9.72
N GLY A 125 -21.67 -16.09 10.40
CA GLY A 125 -20.64 -16.94 9.78
C GLY A 125 -19.76 -16.27 8.73
N MET A 126 -19.62 -14.93 8.79
CA MET A 126 -18.76 -14.21 7.86
C MET A 126 -17.30 -14.51 8.19
N LYS A 127 -16.58 -15.00 7.17
CA LYS A 127 -15.13 -15.14 7.25
C LYS A 127 -14.53 -13.76 7.50
N ALA A 128 -13.40 -13.72 8.21
CA ALA A 128 -12.63 -12.48 8.38
C ALA A 128 -12.39 -11.82 7.01
N PRO A 129 -12.39 -10.47 6.92
CA PRO A 129 -12.18 -9.77 5.65
C PRO A 129 -10.93 -10.22 4.89
N SER A 130 -9.88 -10.56 5.63
CA SER A 130 -8.60 -11.03 5.11
C SER A 130 -8.56 -12.52 4.75
N ALA A 131 -9.65 -13.28 4.97
CA ALA A 131 -9.67 -14.72 4.72
C ALA A 131 -9.44 -15.05 3.22
N PRO A 132 -8.68 -16.12 2.91
CA PRO A 132 -8.35 -16.46 1.54
C PRO A 132 -9.60 -16.81 0.72
N SER A 133 -9.62 -16.37 -0.54
CA SER A 133 -10.75 -16.58 -1.44
C SER A 133 -10.79 -18.02 -1.97
N GLU A 134 -11.93 -18.69 -1.85
CA GLU A 134 -12.15 -19.99 -2.50
C GLU A 134 -12.33 -19.86 -4.02
N GLN A 135 -12.79 -18.70 -4.49
CA GLN A 135 -13.03 -18.44 -5.92
C GLN A 135 -11.78 -17.96 -6.65
N TRP A 136 -11.02 -17.05 -6.02
CA TRP A 136 -9.87 -16.39 -6.64
C TRP A 136 -8.52 -16.95 -6.16
N GLY A 137 -8.52 -17.73 -5.09
CA GLY A 137 -7.30 -18.29 -4.51
C GLY A 137 -6.50 -17.28 -3.70
N SER A 138 -5.18 -17.48 -3.68
CA SER A 138 -4.23 -16.66 -2.93
C SER A 138 -4.00 -15.32 -3.62
N TYR A 139 -3.83 -14.27 -2.81
CA TYR A 139 -3.44 -12.96 -3.31
C TYR A 139 -2.00 -12.94 -3.86
N PHE A 140 -1.13 -13.85 -3.40
CA PHE A 140 0.30 -13.81 -3.71
C PHE A 140 0.75 -14.85 -4.74
N VAL A 141 0.12 -16.02 -4.80
CA VAL A 141 0.54 -17.12 -5.69
C VAL A 141 -0.64 -17.75 -6.44
N ASP A 142 -0.55 -17.78 -7.76
CA ASP A 142 -1.44 -18.55 -8.62
C ASP A 142 -0.96 -20.00 -8.73
N THR A 143 -1.89 -20.94 -8.60
CA THR A 143 -1.63 -22.37 -8.81
C THR A 143 -2.37 -22.84 -10.07
N HIS A 144 -1.64 -23.32 -11.06
CA HIS A 144 -2.22 -23.82 -12.31
C HIS A 144 -1.87 -25.29 -12.51
N LYS A 145 -2.90 -26.13 -12.70
CA LYS A 145 -2.76 -27.53 -13.10
C LYS A 145 -2.49 -27.59 -14.59
N THR A 146 -1.36 -28.17 -15.01
CA THR A 146 -1.08 -28.33 -16.44
C THR A 146 -1.95 -29.46 -16.98
N THR A 147 -2.76 -29.20 -18.01
CA THR A 147 -3.66 -30.19 -18.61
C THR A 147 -2.84 -31.38 -19.12
N GLY A 148 -2.90 -32.52 -18.41
CA GLY A 148 -2.28 -33.79 -18.82
C GLY A 148 -1.01 -34.20 -18.06
N GLY A 149 -0.59 -33.48 -17.01
CA GLY A 149 0.50 -33.91 -16.11
C GLY A 149 0.19 -33.62 -14.65
N ASP A 150 0.69 -34.45 -13.73
CA ASP A 150 0.54 -34.31 -12.27
C ASP A 150 1.33 -33.11 -11.67
N GLU A 151 1.96 -32.28 -12.51
CA GLU A 151 2.79 -31.15 -12.08
C GLU A 151 1.96 -29.87 -11.95
N GLU A 152 1.70 -29.46 -10.70
CA GLU A 152 1.15 -28.14 -10.36
C GLU A 152 2.23 -27.06 -10.52
N SER A 153 1.99 -26.12 -11.44
CA SER A 153 2.88 -24.96 -11.62
C SER A 153 2.40 -23.79 -10.76
N GLN A 154 3.30 -23.29 -9.90
CA GLN A 154 3.03 -22.13 -9.04
C GLN A 154 3.72 -20.88 -9.57
N LYS A 155 2.95 -19.80 -9.76
CA LYS A 155 3.45 -18.51 -10.25
C LYS A 155 3.08 -17.40 -9.29
N LEU A 156 3.89 -16.35 -9.24
CA LEU A 156 3.51 -15.15 -8.49
C LEU A 156 2.33 -14.49 -9.20
N THR A 157 1.34 -14.05 -8.43
CA THR A 157 0.27 -13.19 -8.96
C THR A 157 0.85 -11.86 -9.45
N TRP A 158 0.07 -11.16 -10.26
CA TRP A 158 0.41 -9.79 -10.64
C TRP A 158 0.55 -8.87 -9.42
N CYS A 159 -0.28 -9.06 -8.39
CA CYS A 159 -0.23 -8.28 -7.16
C CYS A 159 1.11 -8.48 -6.43
N CYS A 160 1.51 -9.74 -6.19
CA CYS A 160 2.78 -10.03 -5.52
C CYS A 160 3.99 -9.52 -6.32
N HIS A 161 3.97 -9.71 -7.65
CA HIS A 161 5.03 -9.17 -8.51
C HIS A 161 5.13 -7.65 -8.38
N SER A 162 3.98 -6.97 -8.34
CA SER A 162 3.93 -5.52 -8.25
C SER A 162 4.41 -5.02 -6.88
N ILE A 163 4.08 -5.73 -5.78
CA ILE A 163 4.61 -5.45 -4.44
C ILE A 163 6.14 -5.48 -4.45
N HIS A 164 6.74 -6.54 -4.99
CA HIS A 164 8.21 -6.68 -5.04
C HIS A 164 8.90 -5.65 -5.94
N LYS A 165 8.17 -5.08 -6.89
CA LYS A 165 8.70 -4.11 -7.85
C LYS A 165 8.60 -2.67 -7.36
N TYR A 166 7.48 -2.29 -6.75
CA TYR A 166 7.14 -0.90 -6.43
C TYR A 166 7.13 -0.58 -4.93
N SER A 167 7.17 -1.59 -4.06
CA SER A 167 7.24 -1.41 -2.62
C SER A 167 8.65 -1.67 -2.09
N THR A 168 9.09 -0.93 -1.07
CA THR A 168 10.32 -1.22 -0.33
C THR A 168 10.11 -2.42 0.60
N MET A 169 8.96 -2.48 1.28
CA MET A 169 8.53 -3.56 2.18
C MET A 169 7.00 -3.68 2.22
N ALA A 170 6.47 -4.75 2.81
CA ALA A 170 5.02 -4.92 2.95
C ALA A 170 4.66 -5.40 4.36
N ILE A 171 3.55 -4.89 4.88
CA ILE A 171 3.06 -5.14 6.23
C ILE A 171 1.55 -5.35 6.21
N PRO A 172 0.97 -6.17 7.11
CA PRO A 172 -0.48 -6.33 7.19
C PRO A 172 -1.18 -5.06 7.68
N SER A 173 -0.53 -4.32 8.60
CA SER A 173 -1.05 -3.09 9.19
C SER A 173 0.11 -2.25 9.76
N VAL A 174 -0.13 -0.97 10.05
CA VAL A 174 0.90 -0.08 10.64
C VAL A 174 1.33 -0.56 12.03
N GLU A 175 0.39 -1.11 12.80
CA GLU A 175 0.60 -1.65 14.15
C GLU A 175 1.61 -2.79 14.15
N SER A 176 1.70 -3.56 13.06
CA SER A 176 2.65 -4.69 12.95
C SER A 176 4.13 -4.31 13.05
N ILE A 177 4.44 -3.03 12.89
CA ILE A 177 5.81 -2.48 13.02
C ILE A 177 5.92 -1.41 14.09
N ALA A 178 4.84 -1.07 14.79
CA ALA A 178 4.80 0.02 15.77
C ALA A 178 5.69 -0.26 17.00
N ASP A 179 5.79 -1.53 17.39
CA ASP A 179 6.59 -1.97 18.55
C ASP A 179 8.07 -2.23 18.21
N LEU A 180 8.47 -2.08 16.94
CA LEU A 180 9.85 -2.26 16.54
C LEU A 180 10.71 -1.05 16.95
N PRO A 181 11.99 -1.26 17.31
CA PRO A 181 12.91 -0.16 17.57
C PRO A 181 13.02 0.81 16.39
N LEU A 182 13.15 2.11 16.68
CA LEU A 182 13.29 3.14 15.64
C LEU A 182 14.52 2.94 14.74
N ASP A 183 15.55 2.22 15.20
CA ASP A 183 16.76 1.92 14.46
C ASP A 183 16.72 0.56 13.75
N TYR A 184 15.60 -0.16 13.82
CA TYR A 184 15.39 -1.44 13.13
C TYR A 184 15.70 -1.33 11.64
N LYS A 185 16.38 -2.35 11.11
CA LYS A 185 16.82 -2.38 9.70
C LYS A 185 15.95 -3.35 8.92
N PHE A 186 15.01 -2.80 8.16
CA PHE A 186 14.12 -3.58 7.30
C PHE A 186 14.86 -4.11 6.05
N PRO A 187 14.85 -5.42 5.80
CA PRO A 187 15.17 -5.99 4.50
C PRO A 187 14.28 -5.41 3.41
N ARG A 188 14.85 -5.12 2.24
CA ARG A 188 14.12 -4.52 1.12
C ARG A 188 13.79 -5.55 0.07
N PHE A 189 12.62 -5.42 -0.58
CA PHE A 189 12.34 -6.16 -1.81
C PHE A 189 13.36 -5.82 -2.89
N SER A 190 13.63 -6.79 -3.75
CA SER A 190 14.49 -6.60 -4.90
C SER A 190 14.04 -7.48 -6.06
N PRO A 191 13.88 -6.93 -7.27
CA PRO A 191 13.43 -7.70 -8.42
C PRO A 191 14.43 -8.78 -8.87
N ASN A 192 15.70 -8.64 -8.47
CA ASN A 192 16.79 -9.57 -8.84
C ASN A 192 17.02 -10.68 -7.79
N LYS A 193 16.22 -10.71 -6.72
CA LYS A 193 16.35 -11.68 -5.62
C LYS A 193 15.11 -12.58 -5.57
N PRO A 194 15.18 -13.75 -4.90
CA PRO A 194 14.02 -14.62 -4.71
C PRO A 194 12.83 -13.86 -4.11
N CYS A 195 11.61 -14.31 -4.42
CA CYS A 195 10.36 -13.67 -4.01
C CYS A 195 10.11 -13.66 -2.49
N THR A 196 10.89 -14.39 -1.72
CA THR A 196 10.92 -14.33 -0.24
C THR A 196 11.90 -13.31 0.31
N THR A 197 12.66 -12.62 -0.56
CA THR A 197 13.66 -11.64 -0.16
C THR A 197 13.05 -10.26 -0.04
N GLY A 198 13.06 -9.72 1.17
CA GLY A 198 12.49 -8.44 1.53
C GLY A 198 11.65 -8.58 2.79
N TYR A 199 11.22 -7.48 3.36
CA TYR A 199 10.53 -7.54 4.63
C TYR A 199 9.03 -7.78 4.45
N TYR A 200 8.64 -8.91 5.00
CA TYR A 200 7.32 -9.17 5.58
C TYR A 200 7.55 -9.44 7.07
N PRO A 201 6.65 -9.07 8.01
CA PRO A 201 6.77 -9.51 9.40
C PRO A 201 6.91 -11.04 9.51
N ARG A 202 6.14 -11.73 8.66
CA ARG A 202 6.28 -13.13 8.29
C ARG A 202 5.88 -13.29 6.82
N PRO A 203 6.61 -14.07 6.00
CA PRO A 203 6.20 -14.31 4.62
C PRO A 203 4.83 -15.03 4.54
N PRO A 204 3.92 -14.64 3.63
CA PRO A 204 2.65 -15.32 3.38
C PRO A 204 2.82 -16.83 3.11
N ASP A 205 1.90 -17.65 3.62
CA ASP A 205 1.92 -19.12 3.51
C ASP A 205 2.06 -19.62 2.06
N SER A 206 1.39 -18.99 1.11
CA SER A 206 1.46 -19.39 -0.30
C SER A 206 2.87 -19.18 -0.89
N LEU A 207 3.55 -18.10 -0.51
CA LEU A 207 4.92 -17.80 -0.93
C LEU A 207 5.91 -18.78 -0.30
N LEU A 208 5.70 -19.16 0.97
CA LEU A 208 6.52 -20.18 1.64
C LEU A 208 6.40 -21.53 0.94
N LYS A 209 5.17 -21.98 0.64
CA LYS A 209 4.91 -23.24 -0.09
C LYS A 209 5.61 -23.26 -1.45
N LYS A 210 5.52 -22.15 -2.20
CA LYS A 210 6.19 -22.00 -3.49
C LYS A 210 7.72 -22.04 -3.40
N CYS A 211 8.32 -21.50 -2.35
CA CYS A 211 9.78 -21.59 -2.19
C CYS A 211 10.24 -23.01 -1.84
N GLN A 212 9.47 -23.75 -1.05
CA GLN A 212 9.79 -25.15 -0.70
C GLN A 212 9.72 -26.09 -1.91
N SER A 213 8.76 -25.88 -2.81
CA SER A 213 8.62 -26.67 -4.05
C SER A 213 9.75 -26.41 -5.05
N GLN A 214 10.42 -25.26 -5.00
CA GLN A 214 11.57 -24.93 -5.86
C GLN A 214 12.91 -25.44 -5.33
N SER A 215 12.98 -25.86 -4.06
CA SER A 215 14.20 -26.38 -3.41
C SER A 215 14.27 -27.91 -3.32
N SER A 216 13.23 -28.60 -3.79
CA SER A 216 13.13 -30.07 -3.83
C SER A 216 13.43 -30.59 -5.23
#